data_AF-A0A814N2T1-F1
#
_entry.id   AF-A0A814N2T1-F1
#
_cell.length_a   1.000
_cell.length_b   1.000
_cell.length_c   1.000
_cell.angle_alpha   90.00
_cell.angle_beta   90.00
_cell.angle_gamma   90.00
#
_symmetry.space_group_name_H-M   'P 1'
#
loop_
_entity.id
_entity.type
_entity.pdbx_description
1 polymer ?
#
loop_
_entity_poly.entity_id
_entity_poly.type
_entity_poly.pdbx_seq_one_letter_code
_entity_poly.pdbx_strand_id
1 'polypeptide(L)'
;MAYQFAAFTPNDPRLARLQPIIARYEMSPEVAARLRTLENCEIVILVDDSGSMNMPLQGSNQTRWDEIAPTDEQGNVGIGQLESVLRNERTPQTYVSFLTCTNNLDDVKYLSNWDKNIPNVDVLDDYRSERAEVQRVRGNNFSFSYGDYIAKAILGPVDPWLVSSCEMNHHHYFCSFG
;
A
#
# COMPACT_ATOMS: atom_id res chain seq x y z
N MET A 1 -3.84 13.92 -18.10
CA MET A 1 -5.31 13.81 -18.06
C MET A 1 -5.73 14.12 -16.64
N ALA A 2 -6.63 15.07 -16.43
CA ALA A 2 -7.15 15.33 -15.09
C ALA A 2 -8.07 14.16 -14.70
N TYR A 3 -7.72 13.45 -13.63
CA TYR A 3 -8.64 12.49 -13.01
C TYR A 3 -9.84 13.28 -12.49
N GLN A 4 -10.99 13.11 -13.15
CA GLN A 4 -12.24 13.67 -12.69
C GLN A 4 -12.77 12.76 -11.59
N PHE A 5 -12.54 13.13 -10.33
CA PHE A 5 -13.14 12.44 -9.19
C PHE A 5 -14.66 12.38 -9.41
N ALA A 6 -15.20 11.16 -9.46
CA ALA A 6 -16.64 10.98 -9.50
C ALA A 6 -17.21 11.67 -8.25
N ALA A 7 -17.93 12.77 -8.45
CA ALA A 7 -18.45 13.57 -7.36
C ALA A 7 -19.24 12.68 -6.38
N PHE A 8 -18.95 12.86 -5.09
CA PHE A 8 -19.68 12.20 -4.01
C PHE A 8 -21.19 12.45 -4.19
N THR A 9 -21.94 11.42 -4.53
CA THR A 9 -23.40 11.45 -4.55
C THR A 9 -23.89 10.73 -3.29
N PRO A 10 -24.47 11.46 -2.30
CA PRO A 10 -24.94 10.88 -1.04
C PRO A 10 -25.97 9.73 -1.20
N ASN A 11 -26.58 9.62 -2.39
CA ASN A 11 -27.62 8.65 -2.71
C ASN A 11 -27.15 7.54 -3.68
N ASP A 12 -25.84 7.30 -3.84
CA ASP A 12 -25.37 6.20 -4.68
C ASP A 12 -25.72 4.83 -4.05
N PRO A 13 -26.55 3.99 -4.71
CA PRO A 13 -26.92 2.67 -4.18
C PRO A 13 -25.72 1.74 -3.98
N ARG A 14 -24.59 2.00 -4.66
CA ARG A 14 -23.36 1.22 -4.50
C ARG A 14 -22.63 1.57 -3.21
N LEU A 15 -22.67 2.83 -2.77
CA LEU A 15 -22.15 3.21 -1.45
C LEU A 15 -22.97 2.53 -0.34
N ALA A 16 -24.27 2.33 -0.54
CA ALA A 16 -25.11 1.57 0.38
C ALA A 16 -24.63 0.11 0.56
N ARG A 17 -24.00 -0.50 -0.47
CA ARG A 17 -23.39 -1.84 -0.35
C ARG A 17 -22.12 -1.84 0.49
N LEU A 18 -21.39 -0.73 0.52
CA LEU A 18 -20.20 -0.56 1.35
C LEU A 18 -20.52 -0.15 2.79
N GLN A 19 -21.71 0.40 3.06
CA GLN A 19 -22.11 0.85 4.40
C GLN A 19 -21.89 -0.18 5.51
N PRO A 20 -22.22 -1.48 5.35
CA PRO A 20 -21.93 -2.46 6.38
C PRO A 20 -20.43 -2.63 6.66
N ILE A 21 -19.60 -2.49 5.63
CA ILE A 21 -18.13 -2.60 5.73
C ILE A 21 -17.57 -1.32 6.38
N ILE A 22 -18.02 -0.15 5.93
CA ILE A 22 -17.67 1.17 6.50
C ILE A 22 -17.97 1.21 7.98
N ALA A 23 -19.18 0.81 8.38
CA ALA A 23 -19.59 0.77 9.77
C ALA A 23 -18.79 -0.26 10.57
N ARG A 24 -18.57 -1.47 10.03
CA ARG A 24 -17.86 -2.55 10.71
C ARG A 24 -16.40 -2.22 10.99
N TYR A 25 -15.73 -1.55 10.06
CA TYR A 25 -14.30 -1.23 10.15
C TYR A 25 -14.03 0.23 10.53
N GLU A 26 -15.08 0.97 10.91
CA GLU A 26 -15.00 2.36 11.36
C GLU A 26 -14.22 3.26 10.39
N MET A 27 -14.46 3.07 9.08
CA MET A 27 -13.79 3.87 8.06
C MET A 27 -14.34 5.30 8.06
N SER A 28 -13.45 6.27 7.89
CA SER A 28 -13.87 7.65 7.73
C SER A 28 -14.69 7.82 6.45
N PRO A 29 -15.74 8.68 6.44
CA PRO A 29 -16.56 8.90 5.25
C PRO A 29 -15.77 9.37 4.02
N GLU A 30 -14.70 10.13 4.25
CA GLU A 30 -13.82 10.66 3.20
C GLU A 30 -13.02 9.54 2.51
N VAL A 31 -12.45 8.62 3.28
CA VAL A 31 -11.75 7.43 2.76
C VAL A 31 -12.74 6.48 2.08
N ALA A 32 -13.90 6.27 2.69
CA ALA A 32 -14.94 5.40 2.15
C ALA A 32 -15.45 5.85 0.77
N ALA A 33 -15.57 7.17 0.54
CA ALA A 33 -15.96 7.71 -0.76
C ALA A 33 -14.94 7.39 -1.87
N ARG A 34 -13.66 7.29 -1.51
CA ARG A 34 -12.55 7.06 -2.45
C ARG A 34 -12.34 5.60 -2.83
N LEU A 35 -12.90 4.64 -2.08
CA LEU A 35 -12.89 3.22 -2.45
C LEU A 35 -13.52 2.95 -3.82
N ARG A 36 -14.37 3.85 -4.31
CA ARG A 36 -14.95 3.78 -5.65
C ARG A 36 -13.91 3.87 -6.76
N THR A 37 -12.74 4.44 -6.50
CA THR A 37 -11.64 4.49 -7.47
C THR A 37 -11.18 3.09 -7.87
N LEU A 38 -11.36 2.10 -6.99
CA LEU A 38 -11.06 0.69 -7.24
C LEU A 38 -12.07 -0.02 -8.14
N GLU A 39 -13.23 0.57 -8.45
CA GLU A 39 -14.25 -0.06 -9.31
C GLU A 39 -13.71 -0.41 -10.71
N ASN A 40 -12.64 0.28 -11.14
CA ASN A 40 -12.01 0.06 -12.44
C ASN A 40 -10.65 -0.67 -12.34
N CYS A 41 -10.35 -1.25 -11.18
CA CYS A 41 -9.10 -1.95 -10.92
C CYS A 41 -9.34 -3.46 -10.82
N GLU A 42 -8.47 -4.24 -11.46
CA GLU A 42 -8.29 -5.64 -11.11
C GLU A 42 -7.33 -5.70 -9.92
N ILE A 43 -7.81 -6.18 -8.77
CA ILE A 43 -7.02 -6.26 -7.55
C ILE A 43 -6.57 -7.70 -7.36
N VAL A 44 -5.26 -7.92 -7.43
CA VAL A 44 -4.62 -9.18 -7.06
C VAL A 44 -3.91 -8.97 -5.72
N ILE A 45 -4.29 -9.76 -4.71
CA ILE A 45 -3.66 -9.70 -3.39
C ILE A 45 -2.81 -10.95 -3.21
N LEU A 46 -1.51 -10.74 -3.02
CA LEU A 46 -0.58 -11.78 -2.61
C LEU A 46 -0.37 -11.63 -1.10
N VAL A 47 -0.81 -12.63 -0.33
CA VAL A 47 -0.70 -12.64 1.13
C VAL A 47 0.11 -13.84 1.53
N ASP A 48 1.06 -13.62 2.44
CA ASP A 48 1.88 -14.67 3.00
C ASP A 48 2.09 -14.49 4.51
N ASP A 49 2.29 -15.59 5.24
CA ASP A 49 2.43 -15.62 6.69
C ASP A 49 3.91 -15.70 7.10
N SER A 50 4.43 -14.58 7.61
CA SER A 50 5.79 -14.45 8.17
C SER A 50 6.19 -15.52 9.20
N GLY A 51 5.23 -16.07 9.96
CA GLY A 51 5.49 -17.12 10.95
C GLY A 51 5.84 -18.45 10.30
N SER A 52 5.13 -18.79 9.21
CA SER A 52 5.47 -19.92 8.37
C SER A 52 6.77 -19.69 7.60
N MET A 53 7.11 -18.42 7.32
CA MET A 53 8.25 -18.06 6.48
C MET A 53 9.62 -18.30 7.13
N ASN A 54 9.68 -18.26 8.46
CA ASN A 54 10.87 -18.65 9.23
C ASN A 54 11.04 -20.16 9.38
N MET A 55 10.10 -20.98 8.90
CA MET A 55 10.28 -22.42 8.95
C MET A 55 11.41 -22.84 8.00
N PRO A 56 12.42 -23.57 8.49
CA PRO A 56 13.43 -24.17 7.63
C PRO A 56 12.77 -25.10 6.61
N LEU A 57 13.22 -25.04 5.36
CA LEU A 57 12.84 -26.02 4.35
C LEU A 57 13.39 -27.38 4.77
N GLN A 58 12.61 -28.45 4.58
CA GLN A 58 13.02 -29.79 5.00
C GLN A 58 14.39 -30.15 4.40
N GLY A 59 15.37 -30.42 5.27
CA GLY A 59 16.71 -30.83 4.87
C GLY A 59 17.65 -29.69 4.44
N SER A 60 17.30 -28.43 4.70
CA SER A 60 18.18 -27.30 4.41
C SER A 60 18.24 -26.30 5.58
N ASN A 61 19.24 -25.42 5.55
CA ASN A 61 19.31 -24.25 6.43
C ASN A 61 18.61 -23.01 5.83
N GLN A 62 18.02 -23.15 4.65
CA GLN A 62 17.20 -22.11 4.04
C GLN A 62 15.83 -22.09 4.68
N THR A 63 15.28 -20.90 4.83
CA THR A 63 13.93 -20.62 5.28
C THR A 63 13.03 -20.42 4.07
N ARG A 64 11.70 -20.42 4.25
CA ARG A 64 10.80 -20.05 3.15
C ARG A 64 10.98 -18.59 2.71
N TRP A 65 11.56 -17.71 3.53
CA TRP A 65 12.01 -16.38 3.07
C TRP A 65 13.00 -16.47 1.90
N ASP A 66 13.86 -17.48 1.91
CA ASP A 66 14.81 -17.71 0.82
C ASP A 66 14.10 -18.24 -0.45
N GLU A 67 12.91 -18.85 -0.34
CA GLU A 67 12.07 -19.28 -1.47
C GLU A 67 11.30 -18.12 -2.13
N ILE A 68 10.87 -17.11 -1.36
CA ILE A 68 9.97 -16.03 -1.84
C ILE A 68 10.71 -14.73 -2.08
N ALA A 69 11.99 -14.64 -1.68
CA ALA A 69 12.86 -13.61 -2.21
C ALA A 69 12.70 -13.58 -3.74
N PRO A 70 12.51 -12.40 -4.36
CA PRO A 70 12.42 -12.32 -5.81
C PRO A 70 13.65 -13.00 -6.38
N THR A 71 13.48 -14.07 -7.14
CA THR A 71 14.59 -14.88 -7.68
C THR A 71 14.61 -14.85 -9.20
N ASP A 72 15.81 -15.02 -9.76
CA ASP A 72 15.96 -15.32 -11.18
C ASP A 72 15.57 -16.78 -11.50
N GLU A 73 15.62 -17.17 -12.78
CA GLU A 73 15.34 -18.55 -13.22
C GLU A 73 16.29 -19.59 -12.60
N GLN A 74 17.38 -19.16 -11.97
CA GLN A 74 18.38 -19.99 -11.31
C GLN A 74 18.23 -20.00 -9.77
N GLY A 75 17.24 -19.30 -9.22
CA GLY A 75 17.00 -19.22 -7.78
C GLY A 75 17.91 -18.25 -7.03
N ASN A 76 18.63 -17.36 -7.73
CA ASN A 76 19.41 -16.32 -7.07
C ASN A 76 18.52 -15.13 -6.75
N VAL A 77 18.66 -14.57 -5.54
CA VAL A 77 17.93 -13.37 -5.13
C VAL A 77 18.22 -12.20 -6.09
N GLY A 78 17.19 -11.77 -6.80
CA GLY A 78 17.17 -10.77 -7.85
C GLY A 78 16.30 -9.56 -7.51
N ILE A 79 16.53 -8.91 -6.37
CA ILE A 79 15.85 -7.65 -6.00
C ILE A 79 15.95 -6.61 -7.13
N GLY A 80 17.11 -6.50 -7.78
CA GLY A 80 17.32 -5.61 -8.92
C GLY A 80 16.50 -5.98 -10.18
N GLN A 81 16.18 -7.27 -10.36
CA GLN A 81 15.29 -7.70 -11.45
C GLN A 81 13.85 -7.28 -11.16
N LEU A 82 13.38 -7.49 -9.93
CA LEU A 82 12.06 -7.00 -9.53
C LEU A 82 11.96 -5.47 -9.67
N GLU A 83 13.00 -4.74 -9.27
CA GLU A 83 13.05 -3.29 -9.50
C GLU A 83 12.96 -2.95 -11.00
N SER A 84 13.69 -3.66 -11.86
CA SER A 84 13.61 -3.46 -13.31
C SER A 84 12.21 -3.73 -13.84
N VAL A 85 11.54 -4.80 -13.38
CA VAL A 85 10.16 -5.10 -13.76
C VAL A 85 9.23 -3.96 -13.35
N LEU A 86 9.32 -3.50 -12.10
CA LEU A 86 8.48 -2.42 -11.56
C LEU A 86 8.68 -1.08 -12.30
N ARG A 87 9.90 -0.80 -12.77
CA ARG A 87 10.27 0.45 -13.46
C ARG A 87 10.03 0.41 -14.96
N ASN A 88 10.41 -0.68 -15.62
CA ASN A 88 10.64 -0.70 -17.07
C ASN A 88 9.66 -1.60 -17.82
N GLU A 89 9.15 -2.66 -17.18
CA GLU A 89 8.36 -3.70 -17.86
C GLU A 89 6.88 -3.63 -17.48
N ARG A 90 6.59 -3.14 -16.28
CA ARG A 90 5.23 -2.96 -15.78
C ARG A 90 4.47 -1.91 -16.59
N THR A 91 3.21 -2.21 -16.89
CA THR A 91 2.34 -1.23 -17.55
C THR A 91 2.00 -0.08 -16.59
N PRO A 92 1.84 1.17 -17.09
CA PRO A 92 1.46 2.31 -16.24
C PRO A 92 0.11 2.14 -15.52
N GLN A 93 -0.72 1.18 -15.92
CA GLN A 93 -2.02 0.90 -15.31
C GLN A 93 -1.94 -0.12 -14.16
N THR A 94 -0.77 -0.69 -13.89
CA THR A 94 -0.56 -1.64 -12.81
C THR A 94 -0.12 -0.91 -11.55
N TYR A 95 -0.91 -1.02 -10.49
CA TYR A 95 -0.63 -0.44 -9.17
C TYR A 95 -0.13 -1.53 -8.24
N VAL A 96 0.90 -1.25 -7.45
CA VAL A 96 1.52 -2.24 -6.56
C VAL A 96 1.63 -1.64 -5.16
N SER A 97 1.07 -2.34 -4.17
CA SER A 97 1.28 -2.04 -2.76
C SER A 97 2.11 -3.15 -2.13
N PHE A 98 3.18 -2.79 -1.43
CA PHE A 98 3.89 -3.72 -0.57
C PHE A 98 3.46 -3.49 0.88
N LEU A 99 2.91 -4.52 1.53
CA LEU A 99 2.69 -4.50 2.98
C LEU A 99 3.88 -5.14 3.66
N THR A 100 4.68 -4.32 4.32
CA THR A 100 5.90 -4.74 5.00
C THR A 100 5.61 -5.09 6.45
N CYS A 101 5.94 -6.33 6.81
CA CYS A 101 5.98 -6.77 8.20
C CYS A 101 7.38 -7.35 8.48
N THR A 102 8.41 -6.54 8.22
CA THR A 102 9.82 -6.92 8.40
C THR A 102 10.52 -5.93 9.31
N ASN A 103 11.39 -6.45 10.18
CA ASN A 103 12.30 -5.64 10.99
C ASN A 103 13.70 -5.55 10.36
N ASN A 104 13.89 -6.11 9.16
CA ASN A 104 15.15 -6.04 8.44
C ASN A 104 15.32 -4.64 7.83
N LEU A 105 16.30 -3.90 8.35
CA LEU A 105 16.56 -2.52 7.94
C LEU A 105 16.98 -2.39 6.48
N ASP A 106 17.64 -3.41 5.92
CA ASP A 106 18.03 -3.39 4.52
C ASP A 106 16.82 -3.52 3.59
N ASP A 107 15.83 -4.34 3.99
CA ASP A 107 14.58 -4.51 3.25
C ASP A 107 13.74 -3.23 3.26
N VAL A 108 13.58 -2.65 4.45
CA VAL A 108 12.89 -1.37 4.62
C VAL A 108 13.56 -0.29 3.75
N LYS A 109 14.90 -0.24 3.72
CA LYS A 109 15.62 0.80 2.99
C LYS A 109 15.37 0.77 1.49
N TYR A 110 15.43 -0.39 0.83
CA TYR A 110 15.18 -0.45 -0.61
C TYR A 110 13.70 -0.26 -0.94
N LEU A 111 12.79 -0.77 -0.11
CA LEU A 111 11.35 -0.58 -0.31
C LEU A 111 10.95 0.89 -0.16
N SER A 112 11.44 1.59 0.87
CA SER A 112 11.26 3.04 1.00
C SER A 112 11.87 3.82 -0.16
N ASN A 113 12.91 3.31 -0.81
CA ASN A 113 13.47 3.93 -2.02
C ASN A 113 12.58 3.69 -3.24
N TRP A 114 11.94 2.52 -3.35
CA TRP A 114 11.02 2.21 -4.44
C TRP A 114 9.74 3.04 -4.35
N ASP A 115 9.14 3.11 -3.16
CA ASP A 115 7.99 3.95 -2.83
C ASP A 115 8.14 5.39 -3.36
N LYS A 116 9.30 6.00 -3.11
CA LYS A 116 9.59 7.40 -3.49
C LYS A 116 9.86 7.60 -4.98
N ASN A 117 10.34 6.57 -5.67
CA ASN A 117 10.97 6.74 -6.99
C ASN A 117 10.33 5.89 -8.10
N ILE A 118 9.36 5.04 -7.79
CA ILE A 118 8.64 4.23 -8.78
C ILE A 118 7.17 4.66 -8.76
N PRO A 119 6.63 5.18 -9.87
CA PRO A 119 5.24 5.64 -9.92
C PRO A 119 4.28 4.47 -9.63
N ASN A 120 3.12 4.73 -9.03
CA ASN A 120 2.10 3.72 -8.77
C ASN A 120 2.61 2.54 -7.93
N VAL A 121 3.64 2.76 -7.11
CA VAL A 121 4.11 1.85 -6.07
C VAL A 121 3.91 2.56 -4.74
N ASP A 122 3.40 1.83 -3.75
CA ASP A 122 3.25 2.31 -2.37
C ASP A 122 3.78 1.23 -1.43
N VAL A 123 4.45 1.63 -0.36
CA VAL A 123 4.94 0.71 0.68
C VAL A 123 4.34 1.11 2.01
N LEU A 124 3.60 0.18 2.63
CA LEU A 124 2.98 0.40 3.93
C LEU A 124 3.60 -0.50 4.99
N ASP A 125 3.92 0.10 6.13
CA ASP A 125 4.29 -0.62 7.35
C ASP A 125 3.08 -1.23 8.05
N ASP A 126 3.35 -1.99 9.12
CA ASP A 126 2.30 -2.56 9.96
C ASP A 126 1.39 -1.47 10.57
N TYR A 127 0.13 -1.82 10.81
CA TYR A 127 -0.89 -0.91 11.32
C TYR A 127 -0.47 -0.09 12.55
N ARG A 128 0.32 -0.65 13.48
CA ARG A 128 0.68 0.07 14.71
C ARG A 128 1.69 1.17 14.40
N SER A 129 2.69 0.85 13.59
CA SER A 129 3.72 1.78 13.14
C SER A 129 3.10 2.89 12.29
N GLU A 130 2.27 2.51 11.30
CA GLU A 130 1.55 3.44 10.44
C GLU A 130 0.63 4.38 11.24
N ARG A 131 -0.16 3.84 12.17
CA ARG A 131 -1.03 4.67 13.03
C ARG A 131 -0.23 5.67 13.87
N ALA A 132 0.91 5.24 14.42
CA ALA A 132 1.76 6.12 15.21
C ALA A 132 2.32 7.27 14.35
N GLU A 133 2.69 7.00 13.11
CA GLU A 133 3.13 8.02 12.15
C GLU A 133 1.99 8.99 11.78
N VAL A 134 0.82 8.48 11.41
CA VAL A 134 -0.35 9.32 11.10
C VAL A 134 -0.68 10.22 12.29
N GLN A 135 -0.66 9.69 13.51
CA GLN A 135 -0.93 10.47 14.72
C GLN A 135 0.19 11.48 15.04
N ARG A 136 1.45 11.14 14.76
CA ARG A 136 2.60 12.07 14.89
C ARG A 136 2.42 13.28 13.97
N VAL A 137 1.89 13.08 12.77
CA VAL A 137 1.70 14.13 11.76
C VAL A 137 0.40 14.91 11.97
N ARG A 138 -0.72 14.21 12.20
CA ARG A 138 -2.07 14.80 12.26
C ARG A 138 -2.49 15.20 13.67
N GLY A 139 -1.71 14.79 14.67
CA GLY A 139 -1.98 14.97 16.09
C GLY A 139 -2.63 13.74 16.73
N ASN A 140 -2.36 13.55 18.03
CA ASN A 140 -2.79 12.37 18.80
C ASN A 140 -4.31 12.16 18.86
N ASN A 141 -5.10 13.19 18.58
CA ASN A 141 -6.57 13.12 18.58
C ASN A 141 -7.14 12.71 17.22
N PHE A 142 -6.31 12.58 16.18
CA PHE A 142 -6.76 12.11 14.88
C PHE A 142 -7.14 10.62 14.97
N SER A 143 -8.36 10.30 14.53
CA SER A 143 -8.83 8.93 14.45
C SER A 143 -8.33 8.30 13.16
N PHE A 144 -7.53 7.25 13.30
CA PHE A 144 -7.08 6.41 12.20
C PHE A 144 -7.44 4.97 12.56
N SER A 145 -8.49 4.47 11.93
CA SER A 145 -9.03 3.14 12.21
C SER A 145 -8.28 2.05 11.43
N TYR A 146 -8.53 0.80 11.78
CA TYR A 146 -8.04 -0.32 11.00
C TYR A 146 -8.65 -0.33 9.58
N GLY A 147 -9.89 0.16 9.43
CA GLY A 147 -10.50 0.33 8.12
C GLY A 147 -9.78 1.38 7.27
N ASP A 148 -9.41 2.51 7.87
CA ASP A 148 -8.63 3.55 7.18
C ASP A 148 -7.27 3.00 6.72
N TYR A 149 -6.62 2.17 7.56
CA TYR A 149 -5.38 1.48 7.21
C TYR A 149 -5.53 0.52 6.04
N ILE A 150 -6.54 -0.35 6.03
CA ILE A 150 -6.78 -1.27 4.90
C ILE A 150 -7.14 -0.50 3.63
N ALA A 151 -7.89 0.58 3.75
CA ALA A 151 -8.17 1.44 2.60
C ALA A 151 -6.88 2.08 2.08
N LYS A 152 -5.98 2.57 2.96
CA LYS A 152 -4.65 3.06 2.57
C LYS A 152 -3.86 1.97 1.84
N ALA A 153 -3.84 0.75 2.35
CA ALA A 153 -3.12 -0.38 1.75
C ALA A 153 -3.52 -0.66 0.30
N ILE A 154 -4.80 -0.49 -0.04
CA ILE A 154 -5.33 -0.83 -1.37
C ILE A 154 -5.36 0.40 -2.29
N LEU A 155 -5.63 1.59 -1.75
CA LEU A 155 -5.76 2.83 -2.51
C LEU A 155 -4.46 3.61 -2.67
N GLY A 156 -3.47 3.41 -1.79
CA GLY A 156 -2.22 4.17 -1.76
C GLY A 156 -1.57 4.42 -3.13
N PRO A 157 -1.28 3.38 -3.93
CA PRO A 157 -0.66 3.57 -5.23
C PRO A 157 -1.62 4.16 -6.28
N VAL A 158 -2.94 4.07 -6.06
CA VAL A 158 -4.00 4.51 -7.00
C VAL A 158 -4.41 5.96 -6.75
N ASP A 159 -4.39 6.40 -5.49
CA ASP A 159 -4.94 7.67 -5.03
C ASP A 159 -3.91 8.44 -4.20
N PRO A 160 -3.07 9.27 -4.86
CA PRO A 160 -1.99 9.99 -4.20
C PRO A 160 -2.45 10.98 -3.13
N TRP A 161 -3.73 11.41 -3.17
CA TRP A 161 -4.29 12.23 -2.11
C TRP A 161 -4.28 11.48 -0.78
N LEU A 162 -4.62 10.18 -0.78
CA LEU A 162 -4.71 9.39 0.45
C LEU A 162 -3.35 9.28 1.13
N VAL A 163 -2.30 9.01 0.34
CA VAL A 163 -0.91 9.01 0.80
C VAL A 163 -0.55 10.37 1.42
N SER A 164 -0.79 11.47 0.67
CA SER A 164 -0.49 12.83 1.16
C SER A 164 -1.28 13.24 2.42
N SER A 165 -2.49 12.70 2.60
CA SER A 165 -3.37 13.02 3.72
C SER A 165 -2.89 12.36 5.02
N CYS A 166 -2.22 11.22 4.92
CA CYS A 166 -1.64 10.44 6.01
C CYS A 166 -0.18 10.81 6.30
N GLU A 167 0.57 11.24 5.28
CA GLU A 167 2.02 11.45 5.34
C GLU A 167 2.42 12.91 4.99
N MET A 168 2.18 13.86 5.89
CA MET A 168 2.93 15.12 5.81
C MET A 168 4.33 14.92 6.42
N ASN A 169 5.22 14.28 5.65
CA ASN A 169 6.66 14.57 5.56
C ASN A 169 7.33 13.57 4.61
N HIS A 170 7.33 13.82 3.30
CA HIS A 170 8.46 13.60 2.39
C HIS A 170 8.14 14.20 1.00
N HIS A 171 8.27 15.53 0.88
CA HIS A 171 8.63 16.25 -0.36
C HIS A 171 8.03 15.82 -1.72
N HIS A 172 6.75 15.49 -1.83
CA HIS A 172 6.04 15.61 -3.11
C HIS A 172 4.67 16.23 -2.79
N TYR A 173 4.20 17.15 -3.64
CA TYR A 173 3.03 18.04 -3.44
C TYR A 173 3.30 19.41 -2.77
N PHE A 174 4.38 20.07 -3.18
CA PHE A 174 4.28 21.51 -3.47
C PHE A 174 4.07 21.65 -4.98
N CYS A 175 2.83 21.55 -5.44
CA CYS A 175 2.42 22.14 -6.71
C CYS A 175 1.29 23.12 -6.42
N SER A 176 1.73 24.37 -6.28
CA SER A 176 1.04 25.65 -6.36
C SER A 176 -0.46 25.61 -6.71
N PHE A 177 -1.30 25.91 -5.73
CA PHE A 177 -2.49 26.74 -5.99
C PHE A 177 -2.09 28.19 -5.70
N GLY A 178 -1.67 28.87 -6.75
CA GLY A 178 -1.56 30.32 -6.87
C GLY A 178 -2.28 30.74 -8.15
#